data_AF-A0A183KRM7-F1
#
_entry.id   AF-A0A183KRM7-F1
#
_cell.length_a   1.000
_cell.length_b   1.000
_cell.length_c   1.000
_cell.angle_alpha   90.00
_cell.angle_beta   90.00
_cell.angle_gamma   90.00
#
_symmetry.space_group_name_H-M   'P 1'
#
loop_
_entity.id
_entity.type
_entity.pdbx_description
1 polymer ?
#
loop_
_entity_poly.entity_id
_entity_poly.type
_entity_poly.pdbx_seq_one_letter_code
_entity_poly.pdbx_strand_id
1 'polypeptide(L)'
;MRQLYDTTKKLAGKYCKPERPVKDKEGNPITEIKEHRNRWVEYFEELLNRPAPLNSLNIEAARTDLPIDVAPSTTRKIRMATRQIKRGKAAGPDNIPSEALKLHTEVNVKMLHIVFRKNWEEEQVPMDWERGHLIKTPKKDLNKCENYRGITLLSVP
;
A
#
# COMPACT_ATOMS: atom_id res chain seq x y z
N MET A 1 7.14 -18.80 -40.91
CA MET A 1 7.48 -18.83 -39.46
C MET A 1 6.78 -17.76 -38.62
N ARG A 2 6.66 -16.50 -39.09
CA ARG A 2 6.06 -15.40 -38.30
C ARG A 2 4.57 -15.60 -37.96
N GLN A 3 3.78 -16.03 -38.94
CA GLN A 3 2.34 -16.29 -38.77
C GLN A 3 2.05 -17.39 -37.75
N LEU A 4 2.84 -18.47 -37.73
CA LEU A 4 2.68 -19.54 -36.76
C LEU A 4 2.90 -19.00 -35.34
N TYR A 5 4.00 -18.27 -35.13
CA TYR A 5 4.35 -17.65 -33.85
C TYR A 5 3.27 -16.67 -33.35
N ASP A 6 2.75 -15.82 -34.23
CA ASP A 6 1.71 -14.84 -33.88
C ASP A 6 0.38 -15.51 -33.52
N THR A 7 0.06 -16.63 -34.17
CA THR A 7 -1.15 -17.43 -33.91
C THR A 7 -1.05 -18.17 -32.58
N THR A 8 0.10 -18.80 -32.30
CA THR A 8 0.35 -19.46 -31.00
C THR A 8 0.33 -18.47 -29.85
N LYS A 9 0.90 -17.27 -30.04
CA LYS A 9 0.89 -16.18 -29.04
C LYS A 9 -0.51 -15.63 -28.74
N LYS A 10 -1.39 -15.56 -29.75
CA LYS A 10 -2.80 -15.19 -29.57
C LYS A 10 -3.61 -16.27 -28.85
N LEU A 11 -3.36 -17.55 -29.18
CA LEU A 11 -4.07 -18.69 -28.60
C LEU A 11 -3.65 -19.00 -27.16
N ALA A 12 -2.39 -18.73 -26.79
CA ALA A 12 -1.87 -19.03 -25.46
C ALA A 12 -2.38 -18.11 -24.33
N GLY A 13 -3.21 -17.10 -24.61
CA GLY A 13 -3.66 -16.13 -23.61
C GLY A 13 -2.50 -15.28 -23.07
N LYS A 14 -2.71 -14.59 -21.93
CA LYS A 14 -1.67 -13.80 -21.26
C LYS A 14 -0.50 -14.74 -20.93
N TYR A 15 0.59 -14.64 -21.68
CA TYR A 15 1.87 -15.20 -21.29
C TYR A 15 2.29 -14.54 -19.97
N CYS A 16 1.89 -15.14 -18.85
CA CYS A 16 2.51 -14.90 -17.57
C CYS A 16 3.87 -15.59 -17.64
N LYS A 17 4.95 -14.80 -17.63
CA LYS A 17 6.27 -15.35 -17.33
C LYS A 17 6.10 -16.22 -16.08
N PRO A 18 6.57 -17.48 -16.05
CA PRO A 18 6.59 -18.23 -14.80
C PRO A 18 7.30 -17.34 -13.77
N GLU A 19 6.64 -17.08 -12.64
CA GLU A 19 7.31 -16.45 -11.49
C GLU A 19 8.55 -17.32 -11.24
N ARG A 20 9.75 -16.73 -11.31
CA ARG A 20 10.95 -17.50 -11.00
C ARG A 20 10.82 -17.97 -9.55
N PRO A 21 11.13 -19.24 -9.25
CA PRO A 21 10.92 -19.77 -7.91
C PRO A 21 11.74 -18.96 -6.93
N VAL A 22 11.05 -18.33 -5.99
CA VAL A 22 11.67 -17.67 -4.84
C VAL A 22 12.30 -18.74 -3.96
N LYS A 23 13.45 -18.41 -3.37
CA LYS A 23 14.15 -19.29 -2.46
C LYS A 23 13.68 -19.13 -1.02
N ASP A 24 13.73 -20.23 -0.27
CA ASP A 24 13.61 -20.22 1.19
C ASP A 24 14.80 -19.49 1.85
N LYS A 25 14.90 -19.55 3.18
CA LYS A 25 16.01 -18.91 3.91
C LYS A 25 17.33 -19.66 3.73
N GLU A 26 17.24 -20.96 3.49
CA GLU A 26 18.35 -21.89 3.30
C GLU A 26 18.91 -21.84 1.88
N GLY A 27 18.21 -21.20 0.94
CA GLY A 27 18.61 -20.99 -0.44
C GLY A 27 18.04 -22.01 -1.45
N ASN A 28 17.14 -22.89 -1.02
CA ASN A 28 16.46 -23.87 -1.87
C ASN A 28 15.27 -23.24 -2.60
N PRO A 29 15.02 -23.62 -3.86
CA PRO A 29 13.90 -23.11 -4.63
C PRO A 29 12.56 -23.64 -4.09
N ILE A 30 11.61 -22.75 -3.85
CA ILE A 30 10.24 -23.10 -3.46
C ILE A 30 9.43 -23.40 -4.72
N THR A 31 8.80 -24.56 -4.76
CA THR A 31 7.97 -25.01 -5.90
C THR A 31 6.48 -24.99 -5.60
N GLU A 32 6.09 -25.08 -4.32
CA GLU A 32 4.69 -25.08 -3.91
C GLU A 32 4.13 -23.66 -3.73
N ILE A 33 2.92 -23.42 -4.24
CA ILE A 33 2.23 -22.12 -4.15
C ILE A 33 2.00 -21.69 -2.69
N LYS A 34 1.67 -22.64 -1.81
CA LYS A 34 1.40 -22.37 -0.39
C LYS A 34 2.67 -21.94 0.33
N GLU A 35 3.75 -22.68 0.15
CA GLU A 35 5.08 -22.34 0.69
C GLU A 35 5.55 -20.98 0.17
N HIS A 36 5.30 -20.68 -1.11
CA HIS A 36 5.66 -19.40 -1.70
C HIS A 36 4.94 -18.25 -0.98
N ARG A 37 3.63 -18.39 -0.69
CA ARG A 37 2.88 -17.40 0.10
C ARG A 37 3.42 -17.27 1.51
N ASN A 38 3.68 -18.38 2.19
CA ASN A 38 4.20 -18.37 3.56
C ASN A 38 5.56 -17.66 3.62
N ARG A 39 6.45 -17.93 2.65
CA ARG A 39 7.75 -17.27 2.53
C ARG A 39 7.63 -15.74 2.38
N TRP A 40 6.61 -15.27 1.65
CA TRP A 40 6.32 -13.85 1.52
C TRP A 40 5.78 -13.24 2.81
N VAL A 41 4.86 -13.93 3.50
CA VAL A 41 4.31 -13.50 4.79
C VAL A 41 5.45 -13.32 5.79
N GLU A 42 6.26 -14.37 5.96
CA GLU A 42 7.43 -14.37 6.84
C GLU A 42 8.40 -13.22 6.52
N TYR A 43 8.77 -13.05 5.24
CA TYR A 43 9.68 -11.99 4.82
C TYR A 43 9.19 -10.59 5.22
N PHE A 44 7.92 -10.29 4.93
CA PHE A 44 7.36 -8.98 5.21
C PHE A 44 7.07 -8.77 6.70
N GLU A 45 6.73 -9.83 7.43
CA GLU A 45 6.57 -9.77 8.88
C GLU A 45 7.88 -9.40 9.56
N GLU A 46 8.99 -10.05 9.21
CA GLU A 46 10.33 -9.71 9.73
C GLU A 46 10.76 -8.30 9.35
N LEU A 47 10.47 -7.88 8.12
CA LEU A 47 10.86 -6.58 7.60
C LEU A 47 10.11 -5.43 8.28
N LEU A 48 8.80 -5.60 8.52
CA LEU A 48 7.92 -4.54 9.00
C LEU A 48 7.81 -4.50 10.53
N ASN A 49 8.03 -5.62 11.22
CA ASN A 49 7.85 -5.75 12.67
C ASN A 49 9.18 -5.93 13.43
N ARG A 50 10.23 -5.20 13.03
CA ARG A 50 11.53 -5.26 13.71
C ARG A 50 11.42 -4.79 15.17
N PRO A 51 12.02 -5.48 16.15
CA PRO A 51 12.02 -5.03 17.53
C PRO A 51 12.68 -3.66 17.70
N ALA A 52 12.26 -2.93 18.73
CA ALA A 52 12.88 -1.66 19.09
C ALA A 52 14.40 -1.83 19.32
N PRO A 53 15.23 -0.86 18.93
CA PRO A 53 16.66 -0.89 19.25
C PRO A 53 16.88 -1.01 20.75
N LEU A 54 17.86 -1.82 21.17
CA LEU A 54 18.20 -2.00 22.59
C LEU A 54 18.76 -0.74 23.25
N ASN A 55 19.38 0.14 22.47
CA ASN A 55 19.96 1.37 22.98
C ASN A 55 18.93 2.49 22.91
N SER A 56 18.78 3.25 24.01
CA SER A 56 18.02 4.49 23.99
C SER A 56 18.67 5.46 23.02
N LEU A 57 17.91 5.91 22.02
CA LEU A 57 18.34 6.99 21.16
C LEU A 57 18.34 8.28 21.98
N ASN A 58 19.52 8.87 22.22
CA ASN A 58 19.62 10.19 22.84
C ASN A 58 19.32 11.27 21.79
N ILE A 59 18.03 11.45 21.47
CA ILE A 59 17.56 12.54 20.61
C ILE A 59 17.39 13.76 21.53
N GLU A 60 18.17 14.81 21.28
CA GLU A 60 17.98 16.11 21.95
C GLU A 60 16.56 16.59 21.67
N ALA A 61 15.81 16.93 22.72
CA ALA A 61 14.45 17.44 22.59
C ALA A 61 14.45 18.66 21.66
N ALA A 62 13.45 18.75 20.78
CA ALA A 62 13.33 19.90 19.91
C ALA A 62 13.22 21.18 20.77
N ARG A 63 14.00 22.21 20.43
CA ARG A 63 14.04 23.48 21.18
C ARG A 63 12.73 24.27 21.12
N THR A 64 11.85 23.93 20.19
CA THR A 64 10.57 24.61 19.96
C THR A 64 9.58 23.62 19.37
N ASP A 65 8.39 23.56 19.96
CA ASP A 65 7.29 22.79 19.40
C ASP A 65 6.81 23.44 18.10
N LEU A 66 6.55 22.62 17.09
CA LEU A 66 5.92 23.10 15.87
C LEU A 66 4.47 23.49 16.19
N PRO A 67 3.97 24.63 15.69
CA PRO A 67 2.57 25.00 15.87
C PRO A 67 1.67 24.05 15.08
N ILE A 68 1.23 22.97 15.73
CA ILE A 68 0.30 21.98 15.17
C ILE A 68 -1.12 22.44 15.49
N ASP A 69 -1.93 22.61 14.44
CA ASP A 69 -3.35 22.93 14.58
C ASP A 69 -4.13 21.67 15.02
N VAL A 70 -4.59 21.69 16.27
CA VAL A 70 -5.39 20.62 16.89
C VAL A 70 -6.90 20.81 16.68
N ALA A 71 -7.34 21.79 15.88
CA ALA A 71 -8.75 21.95 15.60
C ALA A 71 -9.27 20.87 14.63
N PRO A 72 -10.55 20.47 14.72
CA PRO A 72 -11.16 19.56 13.76
C PRO A 72 -11.01 20.04 12.32
N SER A 73 -10.86 19.09 11.40
CA SER A 73 -10.69 19.40 9.98
C SER A 73 -11.88 20.20 9.44
N THR A 74 -11.60 21.30 8.73
CA THR A 74 -12.66 22.11 8.10
C THR A 74 -12.95 21.62 6.69
N THR A 75 -14.18 21.80 6.22
CA THR A 75 -14.57 21.49 4.83
C THR A 75 -13.68 22.20 3.79
N ARG A 76 -13.17 23.40 4.10
CA ARG A 76 -12.19 24.10 3.25
C ARG A 76 -10.88 23.34 3.13
N LYS A 77 -10.32 22.86 4.25
CA LYS A 77 -9.07 22.06 4.25
C LYS A 77 -9.26 20.75 3.50
N ILE A 78 -10.37 20.03 3.76
CA ILE A 78 -10.70 18.77 3.08
C ILE A 78 -10.77 18.99 1.57
N ARG A 79 -11.51 20.01 1.11
CA ARG A 79 -11.62 20.38 -0.30
C ARG A 79 -10.27 20.66 -0.96
N MET A 80 -9.39 21.38 -0.26
CA MET A 80 -8.05 21.66 -0.77
C MET A 80 -7.21 20.37 -0.89
N ALA A 81 -7.28 19.49 0.12
CA ALA A 81 -6.60 18.20 0.09
C ALA A 81 -7.12 17.29 -1.03
N THR A 82 -8.45 17.16 -1.18
CA THR A 82 -9.08 16.34 -2.25
C THR A 82 -8.63 16.80 -3.64
N ARG A 83 -8.45 18.11 -3.87
CA ARG A 83 -7.93 18.64 -5.13
C ARG A 83 -6.49 18.20 -5.40
N GLN A 84 -5.66 18.08 -4.37
CA GLN A 84 -4.25 17.70 -4.45
C GLN A 84 -4.01 16.19 -4.62
N ILE A 85 -5.02 15.34 -4.36
CA ILE A 85 -4.91 13.88 -4.56
C ILE A 85 -4.44 13.60 -6.00
N LYS A 86 -3.53 12.64 -6.22
CA LYS A 86 -3.08 12.31 -7.58
C LYS A 86 -4.06 11.32 -8.23
N ARG A 87 -4.39 11.53 -9.50
CA ARG A 87 -5.13 10.56 -10.33
C ARG A 87 -4.23 9.38 -10.72
N GLY A 88 -4.82 8.28 -11.16
CA GLY A 88 -4.13 7.07 -11.62
C GLY A 88 -3.48 6.27 -10.49
N LYS A 89 -3.98 6.43 -9.26
CA LYS A 89 -3.54 5.62 -8.11
C LYS A 89 -4.42 4.37 -8.01
N ALA A 90 -3.80 3.25 -7.66
CA ALA A 90 -4.53 2.02 -7.37
C ALA A 90 -5.36 2.23 -6.09
N ALA A 91 -6.59 1.70 -6.09
CA ALA A 91 -7.46 1.74 -4.92
C ALA A 91 -6.92 0.87 -3.78
N GLY A 92 -7.27 1.25 -2.55
CA GLY A 92 -6.98 0.46 -1.36
C GLY A 92 -7.98 -0.69 -1.18
N PRO A 93 -8.03 -1.27 0.03
CA PRO A 93 -9.03 -2.27 0.39
C PRO A 93 -10.48 -1.86 0.19
N ASP A 94 -10.77 -0.56 0.32
CA ASP A 94 -12.09 0.04 0.06
C ASP A 94 -12.55 -0.04 -1.41
N ASN A 95 -11.64 -0.34 -2.34
CA ASN A 95 -11.86 -0.31 -3.79
C ASN A 95 -12.33 1.07 -4.32
N ILE A 96 -12.07 2.15 -3.59
CA ILE A 96 -12.44 3.51 -3.99
C ILE A 96 -11.24 4.15 -4.71
N PRO A 97 -11.34 4.44 -6.02
CA PRO A 97 -10.27 5.11 -6.73
C PRO A 97 -10.23 6.61 -6.41
N SER A 98 -9.05 7.21 -6.49
CA SER A 98 -8.82 8.64 -6.27
C SER A 98 -9.71 9.55 -7.12
N GLU A 99 -10.11 9.08 -8.29
CA GLU A 99 -10.98 9.74 -9.24
C GLU A 99 -12.40 9.90 -8.69
N ALA A 100 -12.92 8.89 -7.99
CA ALA A 100 -14.24 8.94 -7.38
C ALA A 100 -14.33 10.06 -6.34
N LEU A 101 -13.28 10.23 -5.53
CA LEU A 101 -13.18 11.31 -4.55
C LEU A 101 -13.16 12.69 -5.22
N LYS A 102 -12.58 12.79 -6.43
CA LYS A 102 -12.50 14.04 -7.18
C LYS A 102 -13.77 14.45 -7.92
N LEU A 103 -14.57 13.49 -8.40
CA LEU A 103 -15.71 13.77 -9.30
C LEU A 103 -16.83 14.57 -8.63
N HIS A 104 -17.23 14.21 -7.41
CA HIS A 104 -18.33 14.86 -6.69
C HIS A 104 -17.81 15.67 -5.50
N THR A 105 -16.96 16.67 -5.78
CA THR A 105 -16.16 17.35 -4.74
C THR A 105 -17.01 17.88 -3.57
N GLU A 106 -18.17 18.50 -3.80
CA GLU A 106 -18.98 19.04 -2.68
C GLU A 106 -19.63 17.96 -1.81
N VAL A 107 -20.18 16.93 -2.43
CA VAL A 107 -20.86 15.83 -1.72
C VAL A 107 -19.82 15.02 -0.94
N ASN A 108 -18.70 14.69 -1.59
CA ASN A 108 -17.60 13.95 -0.98
C ASN A 108 -16.97 14.75 0.17
N VAL A 109 -16.75 16.06 0.01
CA VAL A 109 -16.21 16.91 1.10
C VAL A 109 -17.13 16.93 2.30
N LYS A 110 -18.46 16.99 2.10
CA LYS A 110 -19.42 16.93 3.21
C LYS A 110 -19.41 15.57 3.92
N MET A 111 -19.39 14.48 3.14
CA MET A 111 -19.34 13.12 3.68
C MET A 111 -18.05 12.88 4.48
N LEU A 112 -16.90 13.24 3.90
CA LEU A 112 -15.60 13.13 4.56
C LEU A 112 -15.51 13.97 5.82
N HIS A 113 -16.10 15.17 5.81
CA HIS A 113 -16.15 16.01 7.00
C HIS A 113 -16.95 15.38 8.15
N ILE A 114 -18.05 14.67 7.85
CA ILE A 114 -18.79 13.91 8.85
C ILE A 114 -17.91 12.79 9.43
N VAL A 115 -17.24 12.02 8.57
CA VAL A 115 -16.35 10.92 9.00
C VAL A 115 -15.18 11.45 9.83
N PHE A 116 -14.46 12.47 9.36
CA PHE A 116 -13.32 13.04 10.08
C PHE A 116 -13.72 13.68 11.41
N ARG A 117 -14.89 14.32 11.48
CA ARG A 117 -15.41 14.84 12.75
C ARG A 117 -15.68 13.71 13.73
N LYS A 118 -16.37 12.67 13.30
CA LYS A 118 -16.66 11.50 14.14
C LYS A 118 -15.37 10.85 14.65
N ASN A 119 -14.40 10.62 13.76
CA ASN A 119 -13.10 10.06 14.14
C ASN A 119 -12.34 10.93 15.15
N TRP A 120 -12.45 12.26 15.01
CA TRP A 120 -11.83 13.21 15.94
C TRP A 120 -12.50 13.21 17.31
N GLU A 121 -13.83 13.09 17.37
CA GLU A 121 -14.61 13.06 18.63
C GLU A 121 -14.48 11.72 19.36
N GLU A 122 -14.43 10.60 18.62
CA GLU A 122 -14.35 9.25 19.18
C GLU A 122 -12.92 8.73 19.36
N GLU A 123 -11.92 9.46 18.83
CA GLU A 123 -10.51 9.03 18.76
C GLU A 123 -10.33 7.65 18.10
N GLN A 124 -11.23 7.29 17.19
CA GLN A 124 -11.23 6.02 16.46
C GLN A 124 -11.14 6.25 14.96
N VAL A 125 -10.38 5.39 14.27
CA VAL A 125 -10.28 5.40 12.81
C VAL A 125 -11.02 4.19 12.22
N PRO A 126 -11.58 4.32 11.01
CA PRO A 126 -12.17 3.18 10.31
C PRO A 126 -11.14 2.06 10.13
N MET A 127 -11.58 0.82 10.35
CA MET A 127 -10.74 -0.38 10.18
C MET A 127 -10.13 -0.47 8.77
N ASP A 128 -10.83 0.03 7.75
CA ASP A 128 -10.32 0.08 6.37
C ASP A 128 -9.13 1.01 6.19
N TRP A 129 -8.90 1.97 7.09
CA TRP A 129 -7.73 2.85 7.09
C TRP A 129 -6.55 2.26 7.88
N GLU A 130 -6.82 1.33 8.80
CA GLU A 130 -5.80 0.58 9.53
C GLU A 130 -5.21 -0.57 8.69
N ARG A 131 -5.95 -1.01 7.67
CA ARG A 131 -5.59 -2.13 6.81
C ARG A 131 -5.11 -1.65 5.44
N GLY A 132 -4.26 -2.46 4.82
CA GLY A 132 -3.76 -2.21 3.47
C GLY A 132 -3.44 -3.48 2.72
N HIS A 133 -3.46 -3.40 1.39
CA HIS A 133 -3.03 -4.50 0.54
C HIS A 133 -1.54 -4.39 0.25
N LEU A 134 -0.76 -5.39 0.64
CA LEU A 134 0.68 -5.43 0.38
C LEU A 134 0.98 -6.01 -1.01
N ILE A 135 1.50 -5.17 -1.89
CA ILE A 135 1.86 -5.53 -3.26
C ILE A 135 3.38 -5.67 -3.39
N LYS A 136 3.82 -6.84 -3.86
CA LYS A 136 5.22 -7.10 -4.18
C LYS A 136 5.58 -6.53 -5.55
N THR A 137 6.60 -5.68 -5.62
CA THR A 137 7.13 -5.11 -6.87
C THR A 137 8.57 -5.57 -7.08
N PRO A 138 8.90 -6.24 -8.19
CA PRO A 138 10.27 -6.69 -8.44
C PRO A 138 11.22 -5.52 -8.66
N LYS A 139 12.44 -5.57 -8.09
CA LYS A 139 13.52 -4.61 -8.37
C LYS A 139 14.56 -5.20 -9.32
N LYS A 140 15.22 -6.27 -8.87
CA LYS A 140 16.29 -7.02 -9.57
C LYS A 140 16.12 -8.51 -9.26
N ASP A 141 17.00 -9.37 -9.75
CA ASP A 141 17.03 -10.83 -9.52
C ASP A 141 15.86 -11.45 -8.72
N LEU A 142 14.94 -12.09 -9.43
CA LEU A 142 13.61 -12.44 -8.94
C LEU A 142 13.56 -13.66 -8.01
N ASN A 143 14.71 -14.30 -7.73
CA ASN A 143 14.78 -15.55 -6.98
C ASN A 143 14.88 -15.33 -5.45
N LYS A 144 15.02 -14.09 -4.99
CA LYS A 144 15.12 -13.76 -3.55
C LYS A 144 14.11 -12.71 -3.14
N CYS A 145 13.49 -12.87 -1.98
CA CYS A 145 12.52 -11.91 -1.44
C CYS A 145 13.10 -10.50 -1.27
N GLU A 146 14.36 -10.38 -0.83
CA GLU A 146 15.07 -9.10 -0.61
C GLU A 146 15.16 -8.20 -1.87
N ASN A 147 15.05 -8.80 -3.05
CA ASN A 147 15.09 -8.10 -4.31
C ASN A 147 13.70 -7.57 -4.75
N TYR A 148 12.70 -7.69 -3.90
CA TYR A 148 11.38 -7.12 -4.10
C TYR A 148 11.18 -5.92 -3.18
N ARG A 149 10.30 -5.01 -3.61
CA ARG A 149 9.80 -3.89 -2.82
C ARG A 149 8.36 -4.19 -2.42
N GLY A 150 8.05 -4.10 -1.14
CA GLY A 150 6.66 -4.01 -0.69
C GLY A 150 6.11 -2.60 -0.95
N ILE A 151 4.92 -2.52 -1.53
CA ILE A 151 4.13 -1.30 -1.63
C ILE A 151 2.77 -1.59 -0.99
N THR A 152 2.43 -0.88 0.07
CA THR A 152 1.10 -1.00 0.70
C THR A 152 0.12 -0.06 0.01
N LEU A 153 -0.98 -0.59 -0.49
CA LEU A 153 -2.12 0.18 -0.97
C LEU A 153 -3.07 0.41 0.21
N LEU A 154 -3.27 1.67 0.57
CA LEU A 154 -4.14 2.10 1.66
C LEU A 154 -5.43 2.67 1.10
N SER A 155 -6.52 2.52 1.85
CA SER A 155 -7.78 3.22 1.59
C SER A 155 -7.53 4.72 1.69
N VAL A 156 -7.95 5.47 0.67
CA VAL A 156 -7.73 6.92 0.62
C VAL A 156 -9.02 7.61 1.05
N PRO A 157 -9.01 8.38 2.14
CA PRO A 157 -10.12 9.25 2.46
C PRO A 157 -10.19 10.49 1.54
#